data_AF-A0AAE1IJV1-F1
#
_entry.id   AF-A0AAE1IJV1-F1
#
_cell.length_a   1.000
_cell.length_b   1.000
_cell.length_c   1.000
_cell.angle_alpha   90.00
_cell.angle_beta   90.00
_cell.angle_gamma   90.00
#
_symmetry.space_group_name_H-M   'P 1'
#
loop_
_entity.id
_entity.type
_entity.pdbx_description
1 polymer ?
#
loop_
_entity_poly.entity_id
_entity_poly.type
_entity_poly.pdbx_seq_one_letter_code
_entity_poly.pdbx_strand_id
1 'polypeptide(L)'
;MASPCIAADDDDPTQPFSSPIGRDHIPQGIDEAQANRDEDHDGVENKDDDVTLSDFSDCDTETPEPNISYQNNAVTWKDDTNQTQRADGIHLDIYLDTLTNTSLFKLYCNIHHKGSKAKGQKHTIFLFIHPESVRAITLDSGRSAGPSSSKPSRHTLSFSITQRPSLIIPKGYVVESKQRSKGLLNAVLALVNVTDFTIHLNSSNTTIPKKTRLELVARIFSLNSADNRPLTNKRCANLESLYGGRGGEVANLSRDVGKAPIQADLPPSYDEPQHGQGSNKRRRIDSDVTNDKSPAIHNDLFTSIRSHLDSIESRICTHIDGMEGRINTRLDSIEDRLKQLEDKVSDALDVDRDQYILEEIGEQLDDCITGVKIESEELFKAIDDRADMTMERLEQEVSERIDQLGEEVKDSTADLVEESLKKKLVNASLRIDGSVFLDI
;
A
#
# COMPACT_ATOMS: atom_id res chain seq x y z
N MET A 1 -12.43 88.00 20.72
CA MET A 1 -11.11 87.36 20.92
C MET A 1 -11.33 85.85 20.83
N ALA A 2 -10.75 85.09 19.91
CA ALA A 2 -9.90 85.46 18.77
C ALA A 2 -10.24 84.58 17.54
N SER A 3 -9.80 84.99 16.35
CA SER A 3 -10.05 84.37 15.03
C SER A 3 -9.04 84.94 14.02
N PRO A 4 -8.92 84.47 12.75
CA PRO A 4 -9.34 83.20 12.12
C PRO A 4 -8.18 82.53 11.31
N CYS A 5 -8.49 81.54 10.45
CA CYS A 5 -8.01 81.31 9.05
C CYS A 5 -8.46 79.88 8.59
N ILE A 6 -9.23 79.68 7.50
CA ILE A 6 -8.87 79.65 6.05
C ILE A 6 -7.99 78.42 5.69
N ALA A 7 -8.26 77.58 4.68
CA ALA A 7 -9.17 77.57 3.50
C ALA A 7 -10.17 76.35 3.55
N ALA A 8 -11.19 76.12 2.69
CA ALA A 8 -11.33 76.15 1.20
C ALA A 8 -10.40 75.14 0.47
N ASP A 9 -10.81 74.41 -0.58
CA ASP A 9 -12.07 74.42 -1.37
C ASP A 9 -12.32 73.03 -2.07
N ASP A 10 -13.26 72.98 -3.02
CA ASP A 10 -13.43 72.02 -4.14
C ASP A 10 -14.29 70.72 -4.01
N ASP A 11 -15.34 70.76 -4.84
CA ASP A 11 -16.34 69.81 -5.35
C ASP A 11 -16.04 68.31 -5.62
N ASP A 12 -17.14 67.53 -5.56
CA ASP A 12 -17.72 66.52 -6.49
C ASP A 12 -16.91 66.01 -7.74
N PRO A 13 -17.19 64.82 -8.34
CA PRO A 13 -18.37 63.96 -8.15
C PRO A 13 -18.16 62.42 -8.07
N THR A 14 -19.26 61.72 -7.80
CA THR A 14 -19.39 60.26 -8.00
C THR A 14 -19.42 59.82 -9.47
N GLN A 15 -18.87 58.64 -9.81
CA GLN A 15 -19.39 57.64 -10.79
C GLN A 15 -18.46 56.37 -10.78
N PRO A 16 -18.87 55.21 -11.34
CA PRO A 16 -18.30 53.91 -11.00
C PRO A 16 -17.27 53.33 -11.99
N PHE A 17 -16.55 52.29 -11.57
CA PHE A 17 -15.73 51.44 -12.43
C PHE A 17 -16.36 50.06 -12.65
N SER A 18 -16.46 49.69 -13.93
CA SER A 18 -16.75 48.33 -14.42
C SER A 18 -15.53 47.76 -15.15
N SER A 19 -15.58 46.45 -15.48
CA SER A 19 -14.70 45.73 -16.43
C SER A 19 -13.41 45.10 -15.85
N PRO A 20 -12.78 44.11 -16.53
CA PRO A 20 -13.29 43.24 -17.61
C PRO A 20 -13.02 41.73 -17.41
N ILE A 21 -13.57 40.94 -18.33
CA ILE A 21 -13.25 39.52 -18.58
C ILE A 21 -11.89 39.38 -19.30
N GLY A 22 -11.09 38.38 -18.93
CA GLY A 22 -9.94 37.85 -19.69
C GLY A 22 -9.60 36.44 -19.17
N ARG A 23 -9.99 35.34 -19.81
CA ARG A 23 -9.63 34.76 -21.13
C ARG A 23 -8.38 33.86 -21.06
N ASP A 24 -8.58 32.62 -21.49
CA ASP A 24 -7.67 31.48 -21.27
C ASP A 24 -6.40 31.53 -22.12
N HIS A 25 -5.32 30.93 -21.60
CA HIS A 25 -4.13 30.59 -22.40
C HIS A 25 -3.66 29.16 -22.12
N ILE A 26 -3.82 28.33 -23.16
CA ILE A 26 -3.26 26.98 -23.28
C ILE A 26 -1.78 27.11 -23.71
N PRO A 27 -0.86 26.29 -23.17
CA PRO A 27 0.40 25.97 -23.83
C PRO A 27 0.33 24.59 -24.49
N GLN A 28 0.26 24.55 -25.82
CA GLN A 28 1.01 23.55 -26.58
C GLN A 28 2.51 23.85 -26.35
N GLY A 29 3.43 22.90 -26.30
CA GLY A 29 3.50 21.67 -27.10
C GLY A 29 4.60 21.89 -28.12
N ILE A 30 5.81 21.43 -27.80
CA ILE A 30 7.03 21.60 -28.60
C ILE A 30 7.79 20.27 -28.56
N ASP A 31 7.74 19.54 -29.66
CA ASP A 31 8.81 18.60 -30.03
C ASP A 31 9.99 19.41 -30.58
N GLU A 32 11.23 19.01 -30.31
CA GLU A 32 12.20 18.63 -31.37
C GLU A 32 13.61 18.26 -30.85
N ALA A 33 14.26 17.40 -31.64
CA ALA A 33 15.68 17.32 -31.94
C ALA A 33 16.75 17.34 -30.81
N GLN A 34 17.37 16.16 -30.66
CA GLN A 34 18.82 15.93 -30.62
C GLN A 34 19.77 17.15 -30.71
N ALA A 35 20.70 17.25 -29.76
CA ALA A 35 22.03 17.83 -30.02
C ALA A 35 23.09 17.06 -29.21
N ASN A 36 24.17 16.66 -29.86
CA ASN A 36 25.31 16.00 -29.21
C ASN A 36 26.08 17.01 -28.33
N ARG A 37 26.64 16.53 -27.23
CA ARG A 37 27.94 17.04 -26.74
C ARG A 37 28.77 15.91 -26.16
N ASP A 38 29.89 15.67 -26.81
CA ASP A 38 31.06 15.03 -26.26
C ASP A 38 31.70 16.00 -25.24
N GLU A 39 32.17 15.48 -24.10
CA GLU A 39 33.13 16.18 -23.25
C GLU A 39 33.98 15.11 -22.54
N ASP A 40 35.23 14.96 -22.99
CA ASP A 40 36.15 13.91 -22.54
C ASP A 40 36.60 14.12 -21.09
N HIS A 41 36.73 13.03 -20.34
CA HIS A 41 37.56 13.03 -19.14
C HIS A 41 38.30 11.69 -18.94
N ASP A 42 39.60 11.70 -19.28
CA ASP A 42 40.54 10.65 -18.89
C ASP A 42 40.55 10.47 -17.37
N GLY A 43 40.38 9.22 -16.91
CA GLY A 43 40.03 8.92 -15.50
C GLY A 43 40.84 7.83 -14.80
N VAL A 44 41.87 7.26 -15.47
CA VAL A 44 42.81 6.23 -14.95
C VAL A 44 42.20 4.84 -14.69
N GLU A 45 42.91 3.82 -15.19
CA GLU A 45 42.58 2.40 -15.02
C GLU A 45 42.82 1.91 -13.58
N ASN A 46 41.94 1.02 -13.10
CA ASN A 46 42.34 -0.16 -12.32
C ASN A 46 41.27 -1.24 -12.51
N LYS A 47 41.61 -2.29 -13.26
CA LYS A 47 40.85 -3.54 -13.31
C LYS A 47 41.51 -4.57 -12.43
N ASP A 48 40.70 -5.25 -11.62
CA ASP A 48 40.92 -6.65 -11.29
C ASP A 48 39.55 -7.35 -11.37
N ASP A 49 39.40 -8.23 -12.37
CA ASP A 49 38.15 -8.91 -12.70
C ASP A 49 38.02 -10.18 -11.82
N ASP A 50 37.45 -10.09 -10.61
CA ASP A 50 37.22 -11.26 -9.73
C ASP A 50 36.04 -12.12 -10.23
N VAL A 51 36.37 -13.16 -11.01
CA VAL A 51 35.39 -14.11 -11.56
C VAL A 51 35.06 -15.17 -10.51
N THR A 52 34.02 -14.91 -9.70
CA THR A 52 33.55 -15.79 -8.62
C THR A 52 32.90 -17.08 -9.16
N LEU A 53 33.72 -18.02 -9.65
CA LEU A 53 33.26 -19.38 -9.95
C LEU A 53 32.80 -20.08 -8.67
N SER A 54 31.48 -20.22 -8.54
CA SER A 54 30.85 -20.96 -7.45
C SER A 54 30.97 -22.45 -7.69
N ASP A 55 31.55 -23.19 -6.76
CA ASP A 55 31.50 -24.67 -6.74
C ASP A 55 31.25 -25.18 -5.32
N PHE A 56 30.60 -26.33 -5.22
CA PHE A 56 29.73 -26.66 -4.08
C PHE A 56 30.47 -27.00 -2.78
N SER A 57 29.96 -26.46 -1.66
CA SER A 57 30.26 -26.93 -0.30
C SER A 57 28.94 -27.19 0.41
N ASP A 58 28.66 -28.46 0.73
CA ASP A 58 27.44 -28.90 1.44
C ASP A 58 27.46 -28.50 2.91
N CYS A 59 27.32 -27.21 3.16
CA CYS A 59 26.88 -26.68 4.44
C CYS A 59 25.35 -26.55 4.39
N ASP A 60 24.63 -27.42 5.09
CA ASP A 60 23.19 -27.27 5.34
C ASP A 60 22.92 -26.04 6.23
N THR A 61 23.05 -24.85 5.65
CA THR A 61 22.40 -23.65 6.16
C THR A 61 20.90 -23.82 5.91
N GLU A 62 20.20 -24.46 6.85
CA GLU A 62 18.76 -24.67 6.83
C GLU A 62 18.05 -23.37 6.45
N THR A 63 17.58 -23.30 5.20
CA THR A 63 17.00 -22.07 4.68
C THR A 63 15.67 -21.85 5.39
N PRO A 64 15.51 -20.75 6.15
CA PRO A 64 14.39 -20.60 7.09
C PRO A 64 13.06 -20.64 6.33
N GLU A 65 12.25 -21.69 6.58
CA GLU A 65 11.14 -22.08 5.69
C GLU A 65 10.28 -20.87 5.28
N PRO A 66 10.25 -20.47 4.00
CA PRO A 66 9.80 -19.14 3.59
C PRO A 66 8.36 -18.85 4.05
N ASN A 67 8.18 -17.81 4.86
CA ASN A 67 6.90 -17.46 5.47
C ASN A 67 5.81 -17.28 4.40
N ILE A 68 4.61 -17.82 4.64
CA ILE A 68 3.57 -17.82 3.60
C ILE A 68 2.60 -16.68 3.81
N SER A 69 2.51 -15.80 2.81
CA SER A 69 1.46 -14.80 2.69
C SER A 69 0.37 -15.24 1.71
N TYR A 70 -0.88 -14.98 2.08
CA TYR A 70 -2.08 -15.07 1.26
C TYR A 70 -2.74 -13.70 1.20
N GLN A 71 -3.00 -13.18 0.00
CA GLN A 71 -3.48 -11.82 -0.19
C GLN A 71 -4.90 -11.78 -0.75
N ASN A 72 -5.62 -10.70 -0.47
CA ASN A 72 -7.00 -10.46 -0.88
C ASN A 72 -7.93 -11.67 -0.64
N ASN A 73 -7.99 -12.10 0.62
CA ASN A 73 -8.88 -13.17 1.08
C ASN A 73 -10.18 -12.57 1.64
N ALA A 74 -11.24 -13.37 1.63
CA ALA A 74 -12.45 -13.07 2.40
C ALA A 74 -12.40 -13.78 3.76
N VAL A 75 -12.90 -13.14 4.81
CA VAL A 75 -13.13 -13.78 6.13
C VAL A 75 -14.62 -13.72 6.43
N THR A 76 -15.20 -14.85 6.82
CA THR A 76 -16.59 -14.93 7.28
C THR A 76 -16.66 -15.47 8.70
N TRP A 77 -17.51 -14.89 9.51
CA TRP A 77 -17.77 -15.32 10.89
C TRP A 77 -19.26 -15.22 11.19
N LYS A 78 -19.65 -15.60 12.41
CA LYS A 78 -20.98 -15.32 12.94
C LYS A 78 -20.92 -14.25 14.02
N ASP A 79 -21.84 -13.31 13.97
CA ASP A 79 -22.06 -12.36 15.05
C ASP A 79 -22.86 -12.97 16.21
N ASP A 80 -23.11 -12.17 17.25
CA ASP A 80 -23.91 -12.50 18.42
C ASP A 80 -25.39 -12.77 18.09
N THR A 81 -25.90 -12.26 16.96
CA THR A 81 -27.21 -12.61 16.40
C THR A 81 -27.19 -13.91 15.58
N ASN A 82 -26.03 -14.58 15.48
CA ASN A 82 -25.79 -15.79 14.69
C ASN A 82 -25.99 -15.59 13.16
N GLN A 83 -25.98 -14.33 12.69
CA GLN A 83 -25.93 -13.99 11.27
C GLN A 83 -24.49 -14.11 10.73
N THR A 84 -24.36 -14.53 9.46
CA THR A 84 -23.06 -14.65 8.81
C THR A 84 -22.58 -13.30 8.31
N GLN A 85 -21.55 -12.77 8.96
CA GLN A 85 -20.86 -11.55 8.55
C GLN A 85 -19.68 -11.88 7.63
N ARG A 86 -19.24 -10.91 6.81
CA ARG A 86 -18.14 -11.04 5.86
C ARG A 86 -17.27 -9.78 5.83
N ALA A 87 -15.97 -9.97 5.65
CA ALA A 87 -14.99 -8.94 5.33
C ALA A 87 -14.12 -9.41 4.16
N ASP A 88 -13.82 -8.52 3.22
CA ASP A 88 -12.95 -8.77 2.07
C ASP A 88 -11.68 -7.89 2.15
N GLY A 89 -10.68 -8.18 1.31
CA GLY A 89 -9.40 -7.43 1.35
C GLY A 89 -8.55 -7.71 2.59
N ILE A 90 -8.74 -8.85 3.26
CA ILE A 90 -7.92 -9.28 4.40
C ILE A 90 -6.77 -10.16 3.92
N HIS A 91 -5.56 -9.85 4.34
CA HIS A 91 -4.36 -10.64 4.12
C HIS A 91 -4.12 -11.59 5.32
N LEU A 92 -3.49 -12.73 5.07
CA LEU A 92 -3.10 -13.73 6.07
C LEU A 92 -1.62 -14.07 5.88
N ASP A 93 -0.80 -13.82 6.89
CA ASP A 93 0.55 -14.39 6.99
C ASP A 93 0.54 -15.56 7.98
N ILE A 94 1.11 -16.69 7.56
CA ILE A 94 1.38 -17.85 8.40
C ILE A 94 2.89 -17.98 8.59
N TYR A 95 3.33 -17.77 9.82
CA TYR A 95 4.67 -18.10 10.28
C TYR A 95 4.58 -19.46 10.96
N LEU A 96 5.28 -20.47 10.43
CA LEU A 96 5.41 -21.79 11.02
C LEU A 96 6.86 -22.25 10.86
N ASP A 97 7.51 -22.50 11.98
CA ASP A 97 8.86 -23.02 12.10
C ASP A 97 8.76 -24.37 12.84
N THR A 98 9.02 -25.44 12.11
CA THR A 98 8.92 -26.82 12.57
C THR A 98 10.14 -27.25 13.41
N LEU A 99 11.27 -26.54 13.29
CA LEU A 99 12.53 -26.85 13.97
C LEU A 99 12.51 -26.30 15.41
N THR A 100 12.09 -25.03 15.58
CA THR A 100 11.90 -24.45 16.92
C THR A 100 10.55 -24.81 17.54
N ASN A 101 9.67 -25.47 16.78
CA ASN A 101 8.26 -25.68 17.06
C ASN A 101 7.56 -24.38 17.50
N THR A 102 7.68 -23.34 16.67
CA THR A 102 7.02 -22.04 16.90
C THR A 102 6.18 -21.60 15.71
N SER A 103 5.16 -20.79 16.00
CA SER A 103 4.32 -20.20 14.95
C SER A 103 3.68 -18.88 15.39
N LEU A 104 3.10 -18.19 14.42
CA LEU A 104 2.22 -17.05 14.62
C LEU A 104 1.34 -16.90 13.38
N PHE A 105 0.06 -16.56 13.56
CA PHE A 105 -0.80 -16.15 12.46
C PHE A 105 -1.09 -14.66 12.57
N LYS A 106 -0.95 -13.93 11.46
CA LYS A 106 -1.31 -12.51 11.37
C LYS A 106 -2.39 -12.35 10.31
N LEU A 107 -3.57 -11.89 10.71
CA LEU A 107 -4.50 -11.26 9.78
C LEU A 107 -4.15 -9.78 9.68
N TYR A 108 -4.19 -9.18 8.50
CA TYR A 108 -3.99 -7.75 8.36
C TYR A 108 -4.75 -7.13 7.20
N CYS A 109 -5.05 -5.83 7.32
CA CYS A 109 -5.65 -5.05 6.25
C CYS A 109 -5.16 -3.58 6.32
N ASN A 110 -5.40 -2.82 5.25
CA ASN A 110 -4.88 -1.45 5.09
C ASN A 110 -6.01 -0.42 5.19
N ILE A 111 -6.07 0.30 6.31
CA ILE A 111 -7.09 1.31 6.62
C ILE A 111 -6.59 2.70 6.24
N HIS A 112 -7.47 3.56 5.70
CA HIS A 112 -7.15 4.97 5.43
C HIS A 112 -7.39 5.79 6.69
N HIS A 113 -6.33 6.33 7.30
CA HIS A 113 -6.42 7.06 8.57
C HIS A 113 -7.03 8.45 8.39
N LYS A 114 -7.94 8.84 9.30
CA LYS A 114 -8.56 10.17 9.36
C LYS A 114 -7.58 11.17 9.98
N GLY A 115 -7.48 12.38 9.43
CA GLY A 115 -6.58 13.42 9.95
C GLY A 115 -5.09 13.29 9.60
N SER A 116 -4.66 12.29 8.80
CA SER A 116 -3.33 12.39 8.18
C SER A 116 -3.31 13.53 7.16
N LYS A 117 -2.29 14.39 7.25
CA LYS A 117 -2.02 15.48 6.29
C LYS A 117 -1.53 14.96 4.93
N ALA A 118 -1.01 13.73 4.87
CA ALA A 118 -0.57 13.11 3.62
C ALA A 118 -1.77 12.47 2.90
N LYS A 119 -2.15 13.02 1.74
CA LYS A 119 -3.24 12.51 0.91
C LYS A 119 -2.96 11.06 0.50
N GLY A 120 -3.79 10.12 0.96
CA GLY A 120 -3.70 8.70 0.60
C GLY A 120 -2.92 7.81 1.58
N GLN A 121 -2.45 8.32 2.73
CA GLN A 121 -1.73 7.47 3.70
C GLN A 121 -2.61 6.33 4.24
N LYS A 122 -2.22 5.09 3.90
CA LYS A 122 -2.76 3.84 4.43
C LYS A 122 -1.95 3.40 5.65
N HIS A 123 -2.61 2.88 6.67
CA HIS A 123 -2.01 2.25 7.85
C HIS A 123 -2.46 0.80 7.92
N THR A 124 -1.51 -0.12 8.03
CA THR A 124 -1.81 -1.54 8.25
C THR A 124 -2.26 -1.75 9.69
N ILE A 125 -3.35 -2.47 9.93
CA ILE A 125 -3.69 -3.00 11.26
C ILE A 125 -3.55 -4.52 11.23
N PHE A 126 -3.07 -5.11 12.33
CA PHE A 126 -2.86 -6.55 12.42
C PHE A 126 -3.75 -7.14 13.52
N LEU A 127 -4.26 -8.35 13.32
CA LEU A 127 -4.78 -9.20 14.39
C LEU A 127 -3.79 -10.35 14.56
N PHE A 128 -3.11 -10.41 15.70
CA PHE A 128 -2.22 -11.52 16.04
C PHE A 128 -3.04 -12.63 16.71
N ILE A 129 -2.98 -13.83 16.13
CA ILE A 129 -3.56 -15.05 16.70
C ILE A 129 -2.39 -15.92 17.16
N HIS A 130 -2.29 -16.07 18.46
CA HIS A 130 -1.24 -16.85 19.11
C HIS A 130 -1.57 -18.34 19.04
N PRO A 131 -0.63 -19.25 18.72
CA PRO A 131 -0.93 -20.68 18.60
C PRO A 131 -1.44 -21.31 19.90
N GLU A 132 -1.06 -20.76 21.06
CA GLU A 132 -1.60 -21.15 22.37
C GLU A 132 -3.10 -20.85 22.51
N SER A 133 -3.63 -19.88 21.74
CA SER A 133 -5.07 -19.59 21.65
C SER A 133 -5.80 -20.44 20.61
N VAL A 134 -5.09 -21.17 19.74
CA VAL A 134 -5.74 -21.94 18.66
C VAL A 134 -6.26 -23.26 19.20
N ARG A 135 -7.58 -23.43 19.27
CA ARG A 135 -8.23 -24.70 19.60
C ARG A 135 -8.10 -25.68 18.44
N ALA A 136 -8.48 -25.23 17.24
CA ALA A 136 -8.47 -26.03 16.02
C ALA A 136 -8.23 -25.18 14.77
N ILE A 137 -7.57 -25.76 13.77
CA ILE A 137 -7.63 -25.29 12.38
C ILE A 137 -8.06 -26.45 11.49
N THR A 138 -9.07 -26.22 10.64
CA THR A 138 -9.51 -27.19 9.63
C THR A 138 -9.42 -26.57 8.24
N LEU A 139 -8.67 -27.22 7.35
CA LEU A 139 -8.63 -26.90 5.93
C LEU A 139 -9.69 -27.71 5.20
N ASP A 140 -10.67 -27.04 4.60
CA ASP A 140 -11.43 -27.62 3.49
C ASP A 140 -10.75 -27.23 2.16
N SER A 141 -10.49 -28.23 1.32
CA SER A 141 -9.99 -28.03 -0.04
C SER A 141 -11.09 -28.01 -1.10
N GLY A 142 -12.36 -27.91 -0.68
CA GLY A 142 -13.50 -27.71 -1.58
C GLY A 142 -13.66 -28.84 -2.58
N ARG A 143 -13.56 -30.11 -2.14
CA ARG A 143 -13.71 -31.27 -3.04
C ARG A 143 -15.02 -31.15 -3.82
N SER A 144 -14.93 -31.03 -5.15
CA SER A 144 -16.08 -30.78 -6.02
C SER A 144 -17.14 -31.88 -5.87
N ALA A 145 -18.18 -31.58 -5.10
CA ALA A 145 -19.24 -32.51 -4.71
C ALA A 145 -20.41 -32.53 -5.70
N GLY A 146 -20.11 -32.52 -7.00
CA GLY A 146 -21.11 -32.70 -8.06
C GLY A 146 -20.67 -32.13 -9.41
N PRO A 147 -21.10 -32.71 -10.55
CA PRO A 147 -20.67 -32.33 -11.90
C PRO A 147 -21.34 -31.03 -12.42
N SER A 148 -21.75 -30.11 -11.55
CA SER A 148 -22.65 -28.99 -11.92
C SER A 148 -22.34 -27.64 -11.26
N SER A 149 -21.35 -27.53 -10.38
CA SER A 149 -20.94 -26.23 -9.82
C SER A 149 -19.83 -25.59 -10.66
N SER A 150 -20.19 -24.66 -11.54
CA SER A 150 -19.26 -23.94 -12.43
C SER A 150 -18.34 -22.93 -11.75
N LYS A 151 -18.30 -22.88 -10.40
CA LYS A 151 -17.42 -21.99 -9.63
C LYS A 151 -16.22 -22.77 -9.09
N PRO A 152 -14.98 -22.28 -9.26
CA PRO A 152 -13.80 -22.96 -8.77
C PRO A 152 -13.84 -23.12 -7.25
N SER A 153 -13.40 -24.29 -6.77
CA SER A 153 -13.33 -24.66 -5.37
C SER A 153 -12.31 -23.79 -4.63
N ARG A 154 -12.78 -22.78 -3.90
CA ARG A 154 -11.93 -21.97 -3.02
C ARG A 154 -11.51 -22.80 -1.80
N HIS A 155 -10.21 -22.82 -1.51
CA HIS A 155 -9.70 -23.40 -0.25
C HIS A 155 -10.18 -22.56 0.93
N THR A 156 -10.69 -23.18 1.98
CA THR A 156 -11.12 -22.48 3.20
C THR A 156 -10.39 -22.99 4.43
N LEU A 157 -9.95 -22.06 5.27
CA LEU A 157 -9.20 -22.33 6.50
C LEU A 157 -10.03 -21.81 7.68
N SER A 158 -10.70 -22.73 8.38
CA SER A 158 -11.54 -22.39 9.54
C SER A 158 -10.75 -22.49 10.82
N PHE A 159 -10.79 -21.42 11.61
CA PHE A 159 -10.17 -21.31 12.93
C PHE A 159 -11.24 -21.43 14.01
N SER A 160 -10.92 -22.18 15.06
CA SER A 160 -11.59 -22.10 16.37
C SER A 160 -10.52 -21.74 17.40
N ILE A 161 -10.73 -20.67 18.17
CA ILE A 161 -9.76 -20.12 19.12
C ILE A 161 -10.37 -19.95 20.52
N THR A 162 -9.60 -20.24 21.57
CA THR A 162 -10.01 -20.17 22.98
C THR A 162 -9.89 -18.77 23.57
N GLN A 163 -9.04 -17.92 22.99
CA GLN A 163 -8.80 -16.54 23.40
C GLN A 163 -8.84 -15.64 22.16
N ARG A 164 -9.40 -14.44 22.31
CA ARG A 164 -9.56 -13.44 21.25
C ARG A 164 -8.23 -13.03 20.61
N PRO A 165 -8.20 -12.68 19.31
CA PRO A 165 -7.00 -12.14 18.66
C PRO A 165 -6.56 -10.83 19.29
N SER A 166 -5.25 -10.58 19.31
CA SER A 166 -4.70 -9.30 19.77
C SER A 166 -4.66 -8.31 18.60
N LEU A 167 -5.51 -7.28 18.64
CA LEU A 167 -5.48 -6.17 17.68
C LEU A 167 -4.24 -5.30 17.93
N ILE A 168 -3.37 -5.21 16.94
CA ILE A 168 -2.15 -4.39 16.97
C ILE A 168 -2.33 -3.20 16.03
N ILE A 169 -2.03 -2.01 16.56
CA ILE A 169 -2.10 -0.72 15.87
C ILE A 169 -0.75 0.01 15.97
N PRO A 170 -0.45 1.01 15.13
CA PRO A 170 0.78 1.79 15.25
C PRO A 170 0.79 2.59 16.57
N LYS A 171 1.90 2.54 17.31
CA LYS A 171 2.00 3.18 18.64
C LYS A 171 1.71 4.68 18.57
N GLY A 172 0.75 5.14 19.38
CA GLY A 172 0.33 6.55 19.47
C GLY A 172 -0.69 7.00 18.43
N TYR A 173 -1.30 6.09 17.66
CA TYR A 173 -2.35 6.42 16.69
C TYR A 173 -3.75 6.06 17.23
N VAL A 174 -4.70 6.99 17.12
CA VAL A 174 -6.12 6.69 17.36
C VAL A 174 -6.67 5.93 16.15
N VAL A 175 -7.51 4.91 16.38
CA VAL A 175 -8.02 4.04 15.29
C VAL A 175 -9.20 4.68 14.54
N GLU A 176 -9.02 5.89 14.02
CA GLU A 176 -10.04 6.58 13.22
C GLU A 176 -9.82 6.36 11.72
N SER A 177 -10.76 5.65 11.07
CA SER A 177 -10.81 5.49 9.62
C SER A 177 -11.54 6.63 8.91
N LYS A 178 -11.11 6.98 7.70
CA LYS A 178 -11.97 7.67 6.71
C LYS A 178 -13.14 6.77 6.29
N GLN A 179 -14.25 7.38 5.86
CA GLN A 179 -15.50 6.71 5.47
C GLN A 179 -15.27 5.50 4.52
N ARG A 180 -14.44 5.66 3.47
CA ARG A 180 -14.09 4.59 2.51
C ARG A 180 -13.55 3.29 3.14
N SER A 181 -12.92 3.35 4.32
CA SER A 181 -12.42 2.16 5.03
C SER A 181 -13.11 1.90 6.37
N LYS A 182 -14.21 2.61 6.67
CA LYS A 182 -14.97 2.48 7.92
C LYS A 182 -15.67 1.13 8.03
N GLY A 183 -16.22 0.62 6.93
CA GLY A 183 -16.80 -0.73 6.87
C GLY A 183 -15.76 -1.81 7.21
N LEU A 184 -14.61 -1.79 6.53
CA LEU A 184 -13.52 -2.74 6.75
C LEU A 184 -12.91 -2.62 8.16
N LEU A 185 -12.76 -1.41 8.71
CA LEU A 185 -12.34 -1.24 10.10
C LEU A 185 -13.37 -1.85 11.06
N ASN A 186 -14.65 -1.49 10.96
CA ASN A 186 -15.71 -2.02 11.81
C ASN A 186 -15.78 -3.55 11.74
N ALA A 187 -15.63 -4.12 10.55
CA ALA A 187 -15.59 -5.56 10.32
C ALA A 187 -14.39 -6.24 11.03
N VAL A 188 -13.20 -5.63 10.99
CA VAL A 188 -12.04 -6.10 11.77
C VAL A 188 -12.26 -5.95 13.28
N LEU A 189 -12.84 -4.84 13.74
CA LEU A 189 -13.15 -4.64 15.17
C LEU A 189 -14.19 -5.67 15.68
N ALA A 190 -15.14 -6.08 14.84
CA ALA A 190 -16.04 -7.18 15.13
C ALA A 190 -15.27 -8.52 15.22
N LEU A 191 -14.40 -8.81 14.23
CA LEU A 191 -13.60 -10.04 14.18
C LEU A 191 -12.67 -10.23 15.39
N VAL A 192 -12.20 -9.16 16.03
CA VAL A 192 -11.43 -9.22 17.29
C VAL A 192 -12.23 -9.82 18.45
N ASN A 193 -13.56 -9.78 18.41
CA ASN A 193 -14.42 -10.33 19.46
C ASN A 193 -14.84 -11.80 19.22
N VAL A 194 -14.51 -12.35 18.05
CA VAL A 194 -14.94 -13.66 17.53
C VAL A 194 -13.97 -14.77 17.94
N THR A 195 -14.51 -15.96 18.23
CA THR A 195 -13.74 -17.19 18.51
C THR A 195 -13.73 -18.19 17.35
N ASP A 196 -14.66 -18.09 16.39
CA ASP A 196 -14.83 -19.08 15.34
C ASP A 196 -15.12 -18.39 13.99
N PHE A 197 -14.19 -18.51 13.04
CA PHE A 197 -14.24 -17.82 11.75
C PHE A 197 -13.56 -18.63 10.64
N THR A 198 -13.94 -18.37 9.39
CA THR A 198 -13.43 -19.06 8.19
C THR A 198 -12.79 -18.06 7.23
N ILE A 199 -11.54 -18.32 6.86
CA ILE A 199 -10.83 -17.58 5.82
C ILE A 199 -11.03 -18.31 4.50
N HIS A 200 -11.58 -17.63 3.50
CA HIS A 200 -11.73 -18.12 2.13
C HIS A 200 -10.51 -17.61 1.34
N LEU A 201 -9.56 -18.51 1.10
CA LEU A 201 -8.30 -18.19 0.46
C LEU A 201 -8.52 -17.93 -1.03
N ASN A 202 -7.88 -16.90 -1.57
CA ASN A 202 -7.97 -16.61 -3.00
C ASN A 202 -7.27 -17.71 -3.81
N SER A 203 -7.97 -18.28 -4.79
CA SER A 203 -7.49 -19.41 -5.61
C SER A 203 -6.26 -19.04 -6.43
N SER A 204 -6.17 -17.80 -6.92
CA SER A 204 -4.99 -17.29 -7.64
C SER A 204 -3.70 -17.29 -6.80
N ASN A 205 -3.84 -17.25 -5.48
CA ASN A 205 -2.72 -17.17 -4.54
C ASN A 205 -2.25 -18.54 -4.00
N THR A 206 -2.87 -19.65 -4.41
CA THR A 206 -2.69 -20.99 -3.80
C THR A 206 -1.92 -21.96 -4.71
N THR A 207 -0.59 -21.82 -4.76
CA THR A 207 0.30 -22.77 -5.45
C THR A 207 0.43 -24.09 -4.69
N ILE A 208 0.89 -25.16 -5.36
CA ILE A 208 1.03 -26.51 -4.75
C ILE A 208 1.85 -26.50 -3.45
N PRO A 209 3.04 -25.85 -3.36
CA PRO A 209 3.81 -25.80 -2.11
C PRO A 209 3.08 -25.10 -0.97
N LYS A 210 2.31 -24.04 -1.27
CA LYS A 210 1.47 -23.34 -0.30
C LYS A 210 0.36 -24.26 0.23
N LYS A 211 -0.31 -25.01 -0.66
CA LYS A 211 -1.33 -26.00 -0.29
C LYS A 211 -0.79 -27.07 0.66
N THR A 212 0.36 -27.69 0.35
CA THR A 212 0.97 -28.71 1.22
C THR A 212 1.26 -28.17 2.63
N ARG A 213 1.64 -26.89 2.75
CA ARG A 213 1.90 -26.25 4.04
C ARG A 213 0.62 -25.80 4.77
N LEU A 214 -0.49 -25.56 4.07
CA LEU A 214 -1.83 -25.45 4.70
C LEU A 214 -2.29 -26.79 5.28
N GLU A 215 -2.08 -27.88 4.55
CA GLU A 215 -2.36 -29.24 5.01
C GLU A 215 -1.52 -29.58 6.25
N LEU A 216 -0.24 -29.17 6.28
CA LEU A 216 0.64 -29.26 7.45
C LEU A 216 0.10 -28.46 8.65
N VAL A 217 -0.31 -27.20 8.43
CA VAL A 217 -0.88 -26.33 9.48
C VAL A 217 -2.16 -26.95 10.08
N ALA A 218 -3.10 -27.37 9.23
CA ALA A 218 -4.35 -27.99 9.70
C ALA A 218 -4.10 -29.34 10.41
N ARG A 219 -3.03 -30.07 10.04
CA ARG A 219 -2.60 -31.30 10.74
C ARG A 219 -1.98 -30.99 12.12
N ILE A 220 -1.15 -29.95 12.22
CA ILE A 220 -0.52 -29.54 13.50
C ILE A 220 -1.56 -28.99 14.47
N PHE A 221 -2.47 -28.15 13.99
CA PHE A 221 -3.54 -27.56 14.79
C PHE A 221 -4.84 -28.38 14.75
N SER A 222 -4.76 -29.68 14.48
CA SER A 222 -5.93 -30.56 14.53
C SER A 222 -6.41 -30.77 15.97
N LEU A 223 -7.69 -31.13 16.13
CA LEU A 223 -8.26 -31.45 17.45
C LEU A 223 -7.61 -32.68 18.12
N ASN A 224 -7.02 -33.57 17.31
CA ASN A 224 -6.34 -34.78 17.76
C ASN A 224 -4.84 -34.54 18.04
N SER A 225 -4.31 -33.38 17.61
CA SER A 225 -2.92 -32.98 17.74
C SER A 225 -2.76 -32.09 18.97
N ALA A 226 -3.07 -32.61 20.17
CA ALA A 226 -2.94 -31.88 21.42
C ALA A 226 -1.48 -31.81 21.90
N ASP A 227 -0.76 -32.93 21.77
CA ASP A 227 0.65 -33.04 22.13
C ASP A 227 1.54 -32.36 21.08
N ASN A 228 2.60 -31.70 21.54
CA ASN A 228 3.60 -30.97 20.72
C ASN A 228 3.05 -29.81 19.86
N ARG A 229 2.02 -29.09 20.31
CA ARG A 229 1.57 -27.84 19.65
C ARG A 229 2.64 -26.74 19.67
N PRO A 230 2.78 -25.93 18.59
CA PRO A 230 3.76 -24.85 18.54
C PRO A 230 3.51 -23.75 19.57
N LEU A 231 4.58 -23.10 20.01
CA LEU A 231 4.53 -21.89 20.86
C LEU A 231 4.60 -20.61 20.01
N THR A 232 4.26 -19.46 20.61
CA THR A 232 4.36 -18.14 19.94
C THR A 232 5.79 -17.87 19.47
N ASN A 233 5.97 -17.66 18.17
CA ASN A 233 7.24 -17.22 17.60
C ASN A 233 7.53 -15.77 18.02
N LYS A 234 8.39 -15.61 19.05
CA LYS A 234 8.70 -14.31 19.67
C LYS A 234 9.32 -13.30 18.70
N ARG A 235 10.08 -13.75 17.70
CA ARG A 235 10.67 -12.89 16.66
C ARG A 235 9.58 -12.28 15.79
N CYS A 236 8.65 -13.09 15.31
CA CYS A 236 7.54 -12.65 14.46
C CYS A 236 6.46 -11.89 15.24
N ALA A 237 6.35 -12.12 16.55
CA ALA A 237 5.45 -11.43 17.47
C ALA A 237 6.02 -10.13 18.06
N ASN A 238 7.28 -9.75 17.77
CA ASN A 238 7.87 -8.55 18.36
C ASN A 238 7.17 -7.27 17.84
N LEU A 239 6.40 -6.63 18.72
CA LEU A 239 5.65 -5.41 18.42
C LEU A 239 6.56 -4.24 18.04
N GLU A 240 7.77 -4.15 18.62
CA GLU A 240 8.71 -3.04 18.40
C GLU A 240 9.20 -2.99 16.94
N SER A 241 9.37 -4.17 16.32
CA SER A 241 9.80 -4.30 14.92
C SER A 241 8.76 -3.78 13.90
N LEU A 242 7.49 -3.66 14.31
CA LEU A 242 6.40 -3.27 13.42
C LEU A 242 6.51 -1.80 12.98
N TYR A 243 5.81 -1.49 11.89
CA TYR A 243 5.67 -0.13 11.34
C TYR A 243 7.00 0.55 10.96
N GLY A 244 8.03 -0.25 10.68
CA GLY A 244 9.39 0.23 10.37
C GLY A 244 10.14 0.66 11.63
N GLY A 245 10.11 -0.17 12.68
CA GLY A 245 10.80 0.12 13.96
C GLY A 245 10.14 1.19 14.83
N ARG A 246 8.96 1.69 14.47
CA ARG A 246 8.18 2.65 15.30
C ARG A 246 7.40 1.99 16.43
N GLY A 247 7.26 0.66 16.38
CA GLY A 247 6.49 -0.13 17.32
C GLY A 247 4.99 -0.11 17.05
N GLY A 248 4.38 -1.28 17.24
CA GLY A 248 2.93 -1.40 17.44
C GLY A 248 2.58 -1.45 18.94
N GLU A 249 1.31 -1.22 19.25
CA GLU A 249 0.75 -1.44 20.58
C GLU A 249 -0.54 -2.25 20.49
N VAL A 250 -0.85 -3.00 21.55
CA VAL A 250 -2.10 -3.77 21.63
C VAL A 250 -3.25 -2.80 21.92
N ALA A 251 -4.18 -2.69 20.98
CA ALA A 251 -5.36 -1.84 21.08
C ALA A 251 -6.31 -2.40 22.14
N ASN A 252 -6.28 -1.79 23.34
CA ASN A 252 -7.18 -2.14 24.42
C ASN A 252 -8.58 -1.56 24.14
N LEU A 253 -9.41 -2.32 23.42
CA LEU A 253 -10.81 -1.97 23.12
C LEU A 253 -11.69 -1.71 24.36
N SER A 254 -11.18 -2.02 25.56
CA SER A 254 -11.80 -1.75 26.87
C SER A 254 -11.16 -0.58 27.64
N ARG A 255 -10.23 0.17 27.06
CA ARG A 255 -9.59 1.35 27.68
C ARG A 255 -9.36 2.49 26.69
N ASP A 256 -10.19 3.51 26.82
CA ASP A 256 -9.76 4.89 26.60
C ASP A 256 -8.93 5.39 27.81
N VAL A 257 -8.33 6.58 27.70
CA VAL A 257 -7.56 7.31 28.73
C VAL A 257 -6.18 6.70 29.09
N GLY A 258 -5.26 6.80 28.13
CA GLY A 258 -4.06 7.63 28.26
C GLY A 258 -2.95 7.28 29.29
N LYS A 259 -1.81 6.79 28.78
CA LYS A 259 -0.44 7.35 28.98
C LYS A 259 0.60 6.61 28.12
N ALA A 260 1.58 7.33 27.57
CA ALA A 260 2.63 6.79 26.72
C ALA A 260 4.05 7.13 27.22
N PRO A 261 5.04 6.23 27.06
CA PRO A 261 6.47 6.55 27.16
C PRO A 261 7.25 6.33 25.84
N ILE A 262 7.76 7.44 25.29
CA ILE A 262 9.20 7.83 25.17
C ILE A 262 10.28 6.72 25.12
N GLN A 263 11.16 6.78 24.09
CA GLN A 263 12.59 6.34 23.94
C GLN A 263 13.07 4.97 24.49
N ALA A 264 14.09 4.27 23.95
CA ALA A 264 14.88 4.25 22.69
C ALA A 264 15.74 2.93 22.72
N ASP A 265 16.80 2.62 21.95
CA ASP A 265 17.64 3.32 20.94
C ASP A 265 18.33 2.28 19.98
N LEU A 266 19.47 2.61 19.34
CA LEU A 266 20.18 1.83 18.30
C LEU A 266 21.13 0.69 18.79
N PRO A 267 21.47 -0.29 17.92
CA PRO A 267 22.28 -1.48 18.27
C PRO A 267 23.79 -1.34 18.01
N PRO A 268 24.64 -2.19 18.62
CA PRO A 268 26.10 -2.22 18.39
C PRO A 268 26.51 -3.09 17.18
N SER A 269 27.61 -2.69 16.53
CA SER A 269 28.36 -3.48 15.53
C SER A 269 29.26 -4.53 16.20
N TYR A 270 29.78 -5.50 15.43
CA TYR A 270 30.85 -6.41 15.85
C TYR A 270 31.79 -6.77 14.70
N ASP A 271 33.08 -6.93 15.01
CA ASP A 271 34.19 -7.03 14.04
C ASP A 271 34.59 -8.48 13.66
N GLU A 272 35.40 -8.60 12.59
CA GLU A 272 36.08 -9.83 12.17
C GLU A 272 37.14 -10.34 13.16
N PRO A 273 37.52 -11.62 13.06
CA PRO A 273 38.91 -12.02 13.26
C PRO A 273 39.51 -12.83 12.09
N GLN A 274 40.79 -12.56 11.82
CA GLN A 274 41.62 -13.22 10.80
C GLN A 274 42.13 -14.62 11.22
N HIS A 275 42.51 -15.47 10.24
CA HIS A 275 43.81 -16.19 10.12
C HIS A 275 43.70 -17.49 9.29
N GLY A 276 44.77 -17.89 8.58
CA GLY A 276 44.88 -19.24 8.00
C GLY A 276 45.94 -19.43 6.91
N GLN A 277 47.09 -20.03 7.25
CA GLN A 277 48.17 -20.35 6.30
C GLN A 277 47.84 -21.59 5.43
N GLY A 278 48.37 -21.67 4.21
CA GLY A 278 48.37 -22.90 3.40
C GLY A 278 49.31 -22.84 2.19
N SER A 279 50.09 -23.89 1.94
CA SER A 279 50.98 -23.98 0.77
C SER A 279 51.07 -25.40 0.23
N ASN A 280 51.33 -25.58 -1.08
CA ASN A 280 52.51 -26.30 -1.58
C ASN A 280 52.65 -26.35 -3.12
N LYS A 281 53.83 -26.81 -3.57
CA LYS A 281 54.25 -26.91 -5.00
C LYS A 281 54.16 -28.36 -5.51
N ARG A 282 53.92 -28.54 -6.83
CA ARG A 282 54.55 -29.52 -7.77
C ARG A 282 53.72 -29.63 -9.07
N ARG A 283 54.23 -30.09 -10.22
CA ARG A 283 55.57 -30.09 -10.86
C ARG A 283 55.42 -30.67 -12.28
N ARG A 284 55.91 -30.00 -13.34
CA ARG A 284 56.00 -30.57 -14.69
C ARG A 284 57.04 -31.68 -14.79
N ILE A 285 56.83 -32.61 -15.72
CA ILE A 285 57.83 -33.54 -16.22
C ILE A 285 57.73 -33.49 -17.75
N ASP A 286 58.77 -33.00 -18.40
CA ASP A 286 59.00 -33.12 -19.83
C ASP A 286 59.95 -34.32 -20.08
N SER A 287 59.87 -34.97 -21.24
CA SER A 287 60.81 -36.04 -21.62
C SER A 287 61.11 -36.00 -23.12
N ASP A 288 62.37 -35.71 -23.43
CA ASP A 288 62.95 -35.65 -24.78
C ASP A 288 63.62 -36.99 -25.14
N VAL A 289 63.51 -37.42 -26.41
CA VAL A 289 64.16 -38.63 -26.95
C VAL A 289 64.60 -38.40 -28.40
N THR A 290 65.85 -38.72 -28.69
CA THR A 290 66.59 -38.32 -29.89
C THR A 290 66.45 -39.27 -31.10
N ASN A 291 66.62 -38.70 -32.30
CA ASN A 291 66.83 -39.43 -33.57
C ASN A 291 68.01 -40.43 -33.51
N ASP A 292 67.90 -41.56 -34.23
CA ASP A 292 68.99 -41.97 -35.14
C ASP A 292 68.53 -42.81 -36.36
N LYS A 293 69.43 -42.94 -37.36
CA LYS A 293 69.20 -43.21 -38.79
C LYS A 293 68.88 -44.67 -39.16
N SER A 294 68.14 -44.87 -40.27
CA SER A 294 68.47 -45.85 -41.34
C SER A 294 67.61 -45.69 -42.62
N PRO A 295 68.18 -45.67 -43.85
CA PRO A 295 67.45 -45.23 -45.06
C PRO A 295 66.92 -46.35 -45.97
N ALA A 296 66.89 -47.63 -45.55
CA ALA A 296 66.57 -48.77 -46.43
C ALA A 296 65.17 -49.39 -46.26
N ILE A 297 64.44 -49.08 -45.18
CA ILE A 297 63.09 -49.61 -44.87
C ILE A 297 61.98 -48.66 -45.42
N HIS A 298 62.39 -47.64 -46.18
CA HIS A 298 61.63 -46.41 -46.38
C HIS A 298 60.29 -46.60 -47.11
N ASN A 299 60.20 -47.47 -48.12
CA ASN A 299 58.98 -47.63 -48.92
C ASN A 299 57.86 -48.40 -48.20
N ASP A 300 58.19 -49.49 -47.52
CA ASP A 300 57.22 -50.25 -46.72
C ASP A 300 56.80 -49.45 -45.48
N LEU A 301 57.75 -48.73 -44.86
CA LEU A 301 57.45 -47.82 -43.76
C LEU A 301 56.53 -46.68 -44.21
N PHE A 302 56.76 -46.05 -45.37
CA PHE A 302 55.89 -45.00 -45.89
C PHE A 302 54.51 -45.54 -46.30
N THR A 303 54.43 -46.78 -46.80
CA THR A 303 53.15 -47.44 -47.10
C THR A 303 52.38 -47.74 -45.81
N SER A 304 53.06 -48.22 -44.76
CA SER A 304 52.47 -48.44 -43.44
C SER A 304 52.05 -47.14 -42.75
N ILE A 305 52.86 -46.08 -42.83
CA ILE A 305 52.51 -44.76 -42.29
C ILE A 305 51.30 -44.19 -43.04
N ARG A 306 51.27 -44.30 -44.37
CA ARG A 306 50.13 -43.84 -45.17
C ARG A 306 48.85 -44.59 -44.79
N SER A 307 48.86 -45.92 -44.79
CA SER A 307 47.69 -46.71 -44.36
C SER A 307 47.25 -46.41 -42.92
N HIS A 308 48.18 -46.08 -42.01
CA HIS A 308 47.86 -45.65 -40.66
C HIS A 308 47.27 -44.23 -40.60
N LEU A 309 47.73 -43.31 -41.45
CA LEU A 309 47.15 -41.97 -41.62
C LEU A 309 45.74 -42.05 -42.24
N ASP A 310 45.56 -42.81 -43.32
CA ASP A 310 44.26 -43.06 -43.95
C ASP A 310 43.26 -43.67 -42.93
N SER A 311 43.75 -44.56 -42.03
CA SER A 311 42.97 -45.13 -40.93
C SER A 311 42.66 -44.11 -39.82
N ILE A 312 43.58 -43.21 -39.50
CA ILE A 312 43.33 -42.09 -38.57
C ILE A 312 42.29 -41.13 -39.16
N GLU A 313 42.42 -40.75 -40.43
CA GLU A 313 41.48 -39.88 -41.14
C GLU A 313 40.07 -40.48 -41.15
N SER A 314 39.93 -41.75 -41.54
CA SER A 314 38.65 -42.47 -41.48
C SER A 314 38.05 -42.51 -40.06
N ARG A 315 38.88 -42.68 -39.02
CA ARG A 315 38.45 -42.62 -37.62
C ARG A 315 38.11 -41.21 -37.13
N ILE A 316 38.70 -40.17 -37.71
CA ILE A 316 38.38 -38.77 -37.42
C ILE A 316 37.05 -38.39 -38.08
N CYS A 317 36.87 -38.68 -39.38
CA CYS A 317 35.60 -38.43 -40.08
C CYS A 317 34.43 -39.12 -39.38
N THR A 318 34.51 -40.43 -39.14
CA THR A 318 33.45 -41.16 -38.43
C THR A 318 33.20 -40.69 -36.99
N HIS A 319 34.20 -40.07 -36.33
CA HIS A 319 33.98 -39.41 -35.03
C HIS A 319 33.30 -38.05 -35.17
N ILE A 320 33.61 -37.27 -36.21
CA ILE A 320 32.98 -35.99 -36.53
C ILE A 320 31.53 -36.21 -36.94
N ASP A 321 31.23 -37.14 -37.86
CA ASP A 321 29.86 -37.51 -38.25
C ASP A 321 29.04 -37.92 -37.01
N GLY A 322 29.66 -38.72 -36.14
CA GLY A 322 29.10 -39.15 -34.86
C GLY A 322 29.02 -38.03 -33.81
N MET A 323 29.72 -36.92 -33.95
CA MET A 323 29.54 -35.70 -33.14
C MET A 323 28.41 -34.83 -33.69
N GLU A 324 28.35 -34.62 -35.01
CA GLU A 324 27.32 -33.83 -35.68
C GLU A 324 25.92 -34.40 -35.40
N GLY A 325 25.71 -35.70 -35.56
CA GLY A 325 24.44 -36.35 -35.23
C GLY A 325 24.04 -36.21 -33.75
N ARG A 326 25.01 -36.13 -32.83
CA ARG A 326 24.79 -35.87 -31.39
C ARG A 326 24.62 -34.39 -31.03
N ILE A 327 25.00 -33.48 -31.94
CA ILE A 327 24.75 -32.05 -31.80
C ILE A 327 23.35 -31.73 -32.32
N ASN A 328 23.00 -32.21 -33.51
CA ASN A 328 21.69 -31.97 -34.13
C ASN A 328 20.55 -32.51 -33.24
N THR A 329 20.63 -33.77 -32.80
CA THR A 329 19.64 -34.35 -31.86
C THR A 329 19.54 -33.63 -30.50
N ARG A 330 20.58 -32.88 -30.09
CA ARG A 330 20.53 -32.00 -28.91
C ARG A 330 19.92 -30.64 -29.21
N LEU A 331 20.09 -30.12 -30.43
CA LEU A 331 19.45 -28.87 -30.89
C LEU A 331 17.94 -29.09 -31.05
N ASP A 332 17.52 -30.18 -31.71
CA ASP A 332 16.10 -30.56 -31.85
C ASP A 332 15.43 -30.62 -30.46
N SER A 333 16.08 -31.30 -29.50
CA SER A 333 15.60 -31.42 -28.12
C SER A 333 15.66 -30.12 -27.31
N ILE A 334 16.38 -29.09 -27.77
CA ILE A 334 16.38 -27.75 -27.18
C ILE A 334 15.25 -26.92 -27.80
N GLU A 335 15.03 -27.01 -29.10
CA GLU A 335 13.93 -26.33 -29.82
C GLU A 335 12.56 -26.81 -29.31
N ASP A 336 12.34 -28.12 -29.19
CA ASP A 336 11.14 -28.70 -28.55
C ASP A 336 10.89 -28.14 -27.14
N ARG A 337 11.96 -27.93 -26.37
CA ARG A 337 11.88 -27.41 -24.99
C ARG A 337 11.65 -25.90 -24.92
N LEU A 338 12.17 -25.15 -25.89
CA LEU A 338 11.90 -23.71 -26.04
C LEU A 338 10.46 -23.48 -26.47
N LYS A 339 9.95 -24.25 -27.43
CA LYS A 339 8.56 -24.20 -27.86
C LYS A 339 7.59 -24.55 -26.74
N GLN A 340 7.86 -25.64 -26.01
CA GLN A 340 7.12 -25.98 -24.79
C GLN A 340 7.23 -24.95 -23.66
N LEU A 341 8.17 -24.00 -23.71
CA LEU A 341 8.26 -22.88 -22.78
C LEU A 341 7.46 -21.68 -23.31
N GLU A 342 7.52 -21.40 -24.61
CA GLU A 342 6.71 -20.39 -25.31
C GLU A 342 5.21 -20.68 -25.18
N ASP A 343 4.78 -21.93 -25.41
CA ASP A 343 3.40 -22.38 -25.18
C ASP A 343 2.97 -22.10 -23.73
N LYS A 344 3.78 -22.51 -22.74
CA LYS A 344 3.48 -22.33 -21.31
C LYS A 344 3.53 -20.87 -20.84
N VAL A 345 4.34 -20.04 -21.47
CA VAL A 345 4.39 -18.59 -21.20
C VAL A 345 3.17 -17.92 -21.82
N SER A 346 2.72 -18.37 -22.99
CA SER A 346 1.48 -17.90 -23.61
C SER A 346 0.26 -18.29 -22.76
N ASP A 347 0.13 -19.56 -22.35
CA ASP A 347 -0.91 -20.03 -21.41
C ASP A 347 -0.90 -19.27 -20.07
N ALA A 348 0.28 -18.86 -19.58
CA ALA A 348 0.42 -18.13 -18.32
C ALA A 348 0.22 -16.60 -18.44
N LEU A 349 0.19 -16.08 -19.68
CA LEU A 349 -0.16 -14.71 -20.04
C LEU A 349 -1.58 -14.62 -20.66
N ASP A 350 -2.33 -15.72 -20.70
CA ASP A 350 -3.63 -15.78 -21.38
C ASP A 350 -4.68 -14.88 -20.69
N VAL A 351 -5.64 -14.44 -21.51
CA VAL A 351 -6.41 -13.19 -21.36
C VAL A 351 -7.21 -13.10 -20.05
N ASP A 352 -7.61 -14.24 -19.48
CA ASP A 352 -8.35 -14.33 -18.22
C ASP A 352 -7.71 -13.52 -17.07
N ARG A 353 -6.37 -13.47 -16.99
CA ARG A 353 -5.70 -12.75 -15.90
C ARG A 353 -5.84 -11.24 -16.02
N ASP A 354 -5.60 -10.70 -17.21
CA ASP A 354 -5.70 -9.26 -17.45
C ASP A 354 -7.16 -8.81 -17.46
N GLN A 355 -8.08 -9.65 -17.93
CA GLN A 355 -9.51 -9.40 -17.84
C GLN A 355 -10.01 -9.37 -16.39
N TYR A 356 -9.57 -10.28 -15.53
CA TYR A 356 -9.86 -10.23 -14.09
C TYR A 356 -9.27 -8.97 -13.42
N ILE A 357 -8.05 -8.56 -13.79
CA ILE A 357 -7.42 -7.33 -13.27
C ILE A 357 -8.20 -6.08 -13.72
N LEU A 358 -8.69 -6.04 -14.97
CA LEU A 358 -9.53 -4.96 -15.48
C LEU A 358 -10.90 -4.92 -14.79
N GLU A 359 -11.50 -6.07 -14.47
CA GLU A 359 -12.75 -6.17 -13.69
C GLU A 359 -12.55 -5.67 -12.24
N GLU A 360 -11.50 -6.11 -11.55
CA GLU A 360 -11.16 -5.65 -10.18
C GLU A 360 -10.79 -4.15 -10.15
N ILE A 361 -10.19 -3.60 -11.21
CA ILE A 361 -9.96 -2.15 -11.37
C ILE A 361 -11.29 -1.41 -11.63
N GLY A 362 -12.20 -1.99 -12.41
CA GLY A 362 -13.53 -1.45 -12.67
C GLY A 362 -14.36 -1.33 -11.40
N GLU A 363 -14.49 -2.41 -10.62
CA GLU A 363 -15.17 -2.40 -9.32
C GLU A 363 -14.57 -1.34 -8.39
N GLN A 364 -13.23 -1.27 -8.29
CA GLN A 364 -12.55 -0.28 -7.45
C GLN A 364 -12.72 1.18 -7.91
N LEU A 365 -13.00 1.40 -9.20
CA LEU A 365 -13.28 2.71 -9.79
C LEU A 365 -14.72 3.14 -9.51
N ASP A 366 -15.69 2.25 -9.70
CA ASP A 366 -17.11 2.52 -9.41
C ASP A 366 -17.37 2.73 -7.90
N ASP A 367 -16.69 1.97 -7.03
CA ASP A 367 -16.64 2.23 -5.58
C ASP A 367 -16.08 3.63 -5.27
N CYS A 368 -15.06 4.07 -6.02
CA CYS A 368 -14.42 5.36 -5.84
C CYS A 368 -15.33 6.51 -6.31
N ILE A 369 -16.00 6.35 -7.46
CA ILE A 369 -16.98 7.30 -8.01
C ILE A 369 -18.19 7.40 -7.05
N THR A 370 -18.71 6.28 -6.59
CA THR A 370 -19.84 6.24 -5.64
C THR A 370 -19.48 6.91 -4.31
N GLY A 371 -18.29 6.64 -3.77
CA GLY A 371 -17.78 7.29 -2.56
C GLY A 371 -17.63 8.80 -2.70
N VAL A 372 -17.07 9.29 -3.83
CA VAL A 372 -16.95 10.73 -4.12
C VAL A 372 -18.30 11.39 -4.32
N LYS A 373 -19.28 10.70 -4.92
CA LYS A 373 -20.64 11.21 -5.07
C LYS A 373 -21.32 11.41 -3.71
N ILE A 374 -21.21 10.44 -2.80
CA ILE A 374 -21.78 10.54 -1.45
C ILE A 374 -21.09 11.67 -0.65
N GLU A 375 -19.75 11.75 -0.70
CA GLU A 375 -18.99 12.81 -0.02
C GLU A 375 -19.32 14.22 -0.57
N SER A 376 -19.65 14.34 -1.87
CA SER A 376 -20.10 15.62 -2.43
C SER A 376 -21.55 15.97 -2.09
N GLU A 377 -22.45 14.98 -2.03
CA GLU A 377 -23.86 15.17 -1.62
C GLU A 377 -23.98 15.57 -0.14
N GLU A 378 -23.20 14.92 0.74
CA GLU A 378 -23.04 15.31 2.16
C GLU A 378 -22.48 16.75 2.29
N LEU A 379 -21.49 17.13 1.46
CA LEU A 379 -20.89 18.47 1.47
C LEU A 379 -21.85 19.55 0.95
N PHE A 380 -22.58 19.30 -0.14
CA PHE A 380 -23.57 20.24 -0.66
C PHE A 380 -24.67 20.48 0.37
N LYS A 381 -25.19 19.43 1.02
CA LYS A 381 -26.17 19.60 2.09
C LYS A 381 -25.62 20.42 3.26
N ALA A 382 -24.38 20.18 3.69
CA ALA A 382 -23.77 20.96 4.77
C ALA A 382 -23.48 22.44 4.40
N ILE A 383 -23.50 22.78 3.11
CA ILE A 383 -23.48 24.16 2.61
C ILE A 383 -24.89 24.76 2.61
N ASP A 384 -25.90 23.98 2.21
CA ASP A 384 -27.33 24.33 2.21
C ASP A 384 -27.84 24.62 3.63
N ASP A 385 -27.68 23.65 4.56
CA ASP A 385 -28.01 23.78 5.99
C ASP A 385 -27.34 25.03 6.62
N ARG A 386 -26.15 25.40 6.12
CA ARG A 386 -25.40 26.60 6.57
C ARG A 386 -25.91 27.89 5.93
N ALA A 387 -26.32 27.86 4.66
CA ALA A 387 -26.87 29.00 3.97
C ALA A 387 -28.17 29.44 4.66
N ASP A 388 -29.07 28.50 4.94
CA ASP A 388 -30.33 28.72 5.66
C ASP A 388 -30.07 29.36 7.04
N MET A 389 -29.20 28.79 7.87
CA MET A 389 -28.83 29.38 9.16
C MET A 389 -28.25 30.81 9.05
N THR A 390 -27.58 31.15 7.94
CA THR A 390 -27.09 32.53 7.72
C THR A 390 -28.17 33.46 7.17
N MET A 391 -29.17 32.93 6.46
CA MET A 391 -30.35 33.63 5.97
C MET A 391 -31.26 34.00 7.15
N GLU A 392 -31.68 33.03 7.97
CA GLU A 392 -32.52 33.25 9.16
C GLU A 392 -31.91 34.30 10.10
N ARG A 393 -30.61 34.19 10.38
CA ARG A 393 -29.88 35.15 11.22
C ARG A 393 -29.81 36.55 10.61
N LEU A 394 -29.76 36.68 9.29
CA LEU A 394 -29.79 37.96 8.59
C LEU A 394 -31.21 38.57 8.58
N GLU A 395 -32.24 37.75 8.38
CA GLU A 395 -33.64 38.18 8.47
C GLU A 395 -34.00 38.67 9.88
N GLN A 396 -33.54 37.97 10.92
CA GLN A 396 -33.65 38.44 12.30
C GLN A 396 -32.91 39.78 12.51
N GLU A 397 -31.64 39.88 12.10
CA GLU A 397 -30.86 41.12 12.27
C GLU A 397 -31.51 42.29 11.51
N VAL A 398 -32.06 42.07 10.31
CA VAL A 398 -32.79 43.10 9.55
C VAL A 398 -34.10 43.49 10.25
N SER A 399 -34.85 42.54 10.79
CA SER A 399 -36.09 42.80 11.53
C SER A 399 -35.83 43.64 12.79
N GLU A 400 -34.84 43.25 13.60
CA GLU A 400 -34.43 43.98 14.81
C GLU A 400 -34.01 45.43 14.50
N ARG A 401 -33.33 45.66 13.36
CA ARG A 401 -32.96 47.03 12.92
C ARG A 401 -34.14 47.84 12.39
N ILE A 402 -35.12 47.20 11.76
CA ILE A 402 -36.36 47.87 11.29
C ILE A 402 -37.19 48.32 12.50
N ASP A 403 -37.35 47.46 13.51
CA ASP A 403 -38.07 47.79 14.75
C ASP A 403 -37.34 48.91 15.54
N GLN A 404 -36.01 48.81 15.66
CA GLN A 404 -35.19 49.84 16.30
C GLN A 404 -35.33 51.21 15.60
N LEU A 405 -35.23 51.24 14.27
CA LEU A 405 -35.39 52.46 13.48
C LEU A 405 -36.83 53.01 13.55
N GLY A 406 -37.82 52.13 13.64
CA GLY A 406 -39.23 52.51 13.81
C GLY A 406 -39.48 53.28 15.11
N GLU A 407 -38.90 52.82 16.22
CA GLU A 407 -38.97 53.52 17.51
C GLU A 407 -38.11 54.80 17.52
N GLU A 408 -36.90 54.80 16.93
CA GLU A 408 -36.07 56.01 16.82
C GLU A 408 -36.75 57.14 16.02
N VAL A 409 -37.37 56.80 14.89
CA VAL A 409 -38.14 57.76 14.07
C VAL A 409 -39.37 58.28 14.81
N LYS A 410 -40.04 57.42 15.59
CA LYS A 410 -41.23 57.74 16.38
C LYS A 410 -40.90 58.70 17.53
N ASP A 411 -39.84 58.43 18.29
CA ASP A 411 -39.38 59.30 19.39
C ASP A 411 -38.88 60.65 18.84
N SER A 412 -38.05 60.64 17.80
CA SER A 412 -37.58 61.86 17.11
C SER A 412 -38.73 62.71 16.54
N THR A 413 -39.79 62.06 16.04
CA THR A 413 -41.01 62.74 15.59
C THR A 413 -41.79 63.35 16.76
N ALA A 414 -41.85 62.66 17.91
CA ALA A 414 -42.51 63.18 19.11
C ALA A 414 -41.79 64.43 19.65
N ASP A 415 -40.47 64.38 19.79
CA ASP A 415 -39.63 65.52 20.21
C ASP A 415 -39.82 66.73 19.27
N LEU A 416 -39.77 66.50 17.95
CA LEU A 416 -39.93 67.57 16.95
C LEU A 416 -41.33 68.19 16.98
N VAL A 417 -42.37 67.38 17.23
CA VAL A 417 -43.74 67.87 17.44
C VAL A 417 -43.86 68.65 18.75
N GLU A 418 -43.25 68.19 19.84
CA GLU A 418 -43.28 68.88 21.14
C GLU A 418 -42.58 70.24 21.07
N GLU A 419 -41.37 70.33 20.48
CA GLU A 419 -40.67 71.60 20.27
C GLU A 419 -41.44 72.56 19.33
N SER A 420 -42.08 72.02 18.29
CA SER A 420 -42.96 72.80 17.40
C SER A 420 -44.18 73.36 18.16
N LEU A 421 -44.76 72.58 19.08
CA LEU A 421 -45.87 73.02 19.92
C LEU A 421 -45.43 74.03 20.98
N LYS A 422 -44.33 73.79 21.71
CA LYS A 422 -43.71 74.75 22.66
C LYS A 422 -43.48 76.10 21.98
N LYS A 423 -42.81 76.11 20.82
CA LYS A 423 -42.50 77.32 20.05
C LYS A 423 -43.75 78.08 19.61
N LYS A 424 -44.80 77.37 19.18
CA LYS A 424 -46.11 77.97 18.85
C LYS A 424 -46.81 78.53 20.09
N LEU A 425 -46.76 77.83 21.22
CA LEU A 425 -47.41 78.23 22.47
C LEU A 425 -46.75 79.49 23.06
N VAL A 426 -45.41 79.56 23.08
CA VAL A 426 -44.67 80.76 23.48
C VAL A 426 -45.03 81.97 22.60
N ASN A 427 -45.03 81.79 21.28
CA ASN A 427 -45.44 82.83 20.32
C ASN A 427 -46.91 83.26 20.47
N ALA A 428 -47.79 82.37 20.92
CA ALA A 428 -49.20 82.68 21.21
C ALA A 428 -49.37 83.42 22.55
N SER A 429 -48.64 83.01 23.59
CA SER A 429 -48.64 83.67 24.91
C SER A 429 -48.22 85.14 24.79
N LEU A 430 -47.16 85.41 24.00
CA LEU A 430 -46.69 86.75 23.63
C LEU A 430 -47.72 87.65 22.93
N ARG A 431 -48.82 87.08 22.40
CA ARG A 431 -49.92 87.83 21.78
C ARG A 431 -51.12 88.04 22.70
N ILE A 432 -51.22 87.28 23.79
CA ILE A 432 -52.33 87.37 24.74
C ILE A 432 -52.03 88.42 25.83
N ASP A 433 -50.76 88.60 26.21
CA ASP A 433 -50.32 89.51 27.28
C ASP A 433 -50.26 91.01 26.86
N GLY A 434 -51.12 91.42 25.93
CA GLY A 434 -51.48 92.82 25.65
C GLY A 434 -50.46 93.71 24.93
N SER A 435 -49.17 93.36 24.85
CA SER A 435 -48.13 94.21 24.26
C SER A 435 -48.09 94.19 22.72
N VAL A 436 -49.19 94.61 22.08
CA VAL A 436 -49.20 94.86 20.63
C VAL A 436 -48.49 96.17 20.33
N PHE A 437 -47.19 96.09 20.04
CA PHE A 437 -46.46 97.17 19.39
C PHE A 437 -46.93 97.30 17.93
N LEU A 438 -47.88 98.22 17.72
CA LEU A 438 -48.17 98.82 16.42
C LEU A 438 -47.10 99.89 16.14
N ASP A 439 -46.00 99.49 15.52
CA ASP A 439 -45.17 100.43 14.76
C ASP A 439 -45.76 100.63 13.35
N ILE A 440 -45.67 101.85 12.85
CA ILE A 440 -46.20 102.36 11.57
C ILE A 440 -45.04 102.77 10.67
#